data_AF-A0A059XD15-F1
#
_entry.id   AF-A0A059XD15-F1
#
_cell.length_a   1.000
_cell.length_b   1.000
_cell.length_c   1.000
_cell.angle_alpha   90.00
_cell.angle_beta   90.00
_cell.angle_gamma   90.00
#
_symmetry.space_group_name_H-M   'P 1'
#
loop_
_entity.id
_entity.type
_entity.pdbx_description
1 polymer ?
#
loop_
_entity_poly.entity_id
_entity_poly.type
_entity_poly.pdbx_seq_one_letter_code
_entity_poly.pdbx_strand_id
1 'polypeptide(L)'
;MTDEASVALDTVQAENASLRARLAQLVGLAERNHEIMCRHQQFDLAIVSASGFPELVGTIFRLLPVISELDAVTLTLVDVDADIRTVMEKLGVDFSLLPALLLARDADELRFPHDGAHSPAPVLGS
;
A
#
# COMPACT_ATOMS: atom_id res chain seq x y z
N MET A 1 -11.43 53.10 27.91
CA MET A 1 -10.21 52.32 28.18
C MET A 1 -10.50 50.87 28.60
N THR A 2 -11.65 50.54 29.20
CA THR A 2 -12.04 49.15 29.52
C THR A 2 -12.63 48.37 28.33
N ASP A 3 -13.21 49.06 27.36
CA ASP A 3 -13.90 48.45 26.21
C ASP A 3 -12.93 47.91 25.13
N GLU A 4 -11.88 48.67 24.79
CA GLU A 4 -10.80 48.20 23.89
C GLU A 4 -10.05 46.99 24.45
N ALA A 5 -9.87 46.92 25.77
CA ALA A 5 -9.21 45.79 26.42
C ALA A 5 -10.08 44.52 26.39
N SER A 6 -11.42 44.66 26.44
CA SER A 6 -12.36 43.55 26.30
C SER A 6 -12.37 43.03 24.85
N VAL A 7 -12.45 43.95 23.88
CA VAL A 7 -12.45 43.59 22.45
C VAL A 7 -11.13 42.93 22.03
N ALA A 8 -10.00 43.40 22.56
CA ALA A 8 -8.69 42.79 22.32
C ALA A 8 -8.53 41.41 22.98
N LEU A 9 -9.19 41.18 24.12
CA LEU A 9 -9.19 39.87 24.78
C LEU A 9 -10.05 38.86 23.98
N ASP A 10 -11.20 39.30 23.50
CA ASP A 10 -12.13 38.47 22.72
C ASP A 10 -11.53 38.07 21.37
N THR A 11 -10.81 38.98 20.69
CA THR A 11 -10.10 38.65 19.44
C THR A 11 -8.97 37.64 19.66
N VAL A 12 -8.17 37.82 20.72
CA VAL A 12 -7.09 36.87 21.05
C VAL A 12 -7.67 35.49 21.43
N GLN A 13 -8.80 35.43 22.13
CA GLN A 13 -9.46 34.17 22.44
C GLN A 13 -10.03 33.48 21.20
N ALA A 14 -10.63 34.25 20.27
CA ALA A 14 -11.13 33.72 19.00
C ALA A 14 -9.99 33.18 18.12
N GLU A 15 -8.86 33.89 18.05
CA GLU A 15 -7.67 33.43 17.34
C GLU A 15 -7.09 32.16 17.97
N ASN A 16 -7.02 32.08 19.31
CA ASN A 16 -6.53 30.88 20.00
C ASN A 16 -7.43 29.67 19.71
N ALA A 17 -8.75 29.85 19.70
CA ALA A 17 -9.71 28.80 19.37
C ALA A 17 -9.56 28.32 17.91
N SER A 18 -9.41 29.25 16.97
CA SER A 18 -9.18 28.96 15.55
C SER A 18 -7.86 28.19 15.32
N LEU A 19 -6.78 28.62 15.98
CA LEU A 19 -5.49 27.95 15.93
C LEU A 19 -5.56 26.53 16.51
N ARG A 20 -6.25 26.33 17.64
CA ARG A 20 -6.46 25.00 18.23
C ARG A 20 -7.26 24.09 17.32
N ALA A 21 -8.30 24.59 16.67
CA ALA A 21 -9.09 23.81 15.72
C ALA A 21 -8.24 23.36 14.52
N ARG A 22 -7.39 24.25 13.98
CA ARG A 22 -6.49 23.94 12.88
C ARG A 22 -5.40 22.95 13.27
N LEU A 23 -4.85 23.08 14.48
CA LEU A 23 -3.90 22.11 15.04
C LEU A 23 -4.55 20.73 15.20
N ALA A 24 -5.77 20.66 15.72
CA ALA A 24 -6.51 19.40 15.85
C ALA A 24 -6.73 18.73 14.48
N GLN A 25 -7.02 19.51 13.43
CA GLN A 25 -7.13 18.98 12.07
C GLN A 25 -5.79 18.44 11.54
N LEU A 26 -4.68 19.16 11.73
CA LEU A 26 -3.36 18.71 11.29
C LEU A 26 -2.90 17.46 12.03
N VAL A 27 -3.18 17.36 13.33
CA VAL A 27 -2.91 16.15 14.12
C VAL A 27 -3.72 14.97 13.59
N GLY A 28 -5.02 15.15 13.34
CA GLY A 28 -5.85 14.08 12.79
C GLY A 28 -5.40 13.61 11.39
N LEU A 29 -4.84 14.50 10.57
CA LEU A 29 -4.20 14.12 9.29
C LEU A 29 -2.90 13.34 9.51
N ALA A 30 -2.07 13.77 10.45
CA ALA A 30 -0.83 13.09 10.79
C ALA A 30 -1.07 11.69 11.35
N GLU A 31 -2.09 11.50 12.20
CA GLU A 31 -2.47 10.19 12.75
C GLU A 31 -2.90 9.22 11.65
N ARG A 32 -3.73 9.65 10.70
CA ARG A 32 -4.13 8.83 9.55
C ARG A 32 -2.95 8.47 8.65
N ASN A 33 -2.09 9.45 8.37
CA ASN A 33 -0.90 9.20 7.58
C ASN A 33 0.06 8.24 8.30
N HIS A 34 0.20 8.36 9.62
CA HIS A 34 1.00 7.46 10.43
C HIS A 34 0.43 6.04 10.45
N GLU A 35 -0.90 5.89 10.53
CA GLU A 35 -1.58 4.60 10.46
C GLU A 35 -1.37 3.92 9.09
N ILE A 36 -1.49 4.67 7.99
CA ILE A 36 -1.16 4.21 6.64
C ILE A 36 0.33 3.79 6.57
N MET A 37 1.23 4.63 7.08
CA MET A 37 2.67 4.36 7.09
C MET A 37 3.03 3.10 7.91
N CYS A 38 2.43 2.91 9.08
CA CYS A 38 2.64 1.74 9.92
C CYS A 38 2.14 0.46 9.25
N ARG A 39 0.97 0.51 8.59
CA ARG A 39 0.44 -0.62 7.81
C ARG A 39 1.38 -1.00 6.66
N HIS A 40 1.94 -0.02 5.95
CA HIS A 40 2.93 -0.27 4.89
C HIS A 40 4.26 -0.83 5.42
N GLN A 41 4.80 -0.29 6.54
CA GLN A 41 6.03 -0.81 7.14
C GLN A 41 5.88 -2.27 7.60
N GLN A 42 4.73 -2.64 8.16
CA GLN A 42 4.45 -4.02 8.56
C GLN A 42 4.43 -4.97 7.36
N PHE A 43 3.93 -4.50 6.21
CA PHE A 43 3.95 -5.25 4.96
C PHE A 43 5.36 -5.44 4.41
N ASP A 44 6.16 -4.38 4.37
CA ASP A 44 7.55 -4.44 3.90
C ASP A 44 8.37 -5.42 4.74
N LEU A 45 8.20 -5.40 6.07
CA LEU A 45 8.85 -6.34 6.97
C LEU A 45 8.38 -7.79 6.77
N ALA A 46 7.09 -8.00 6.52
CA ALA A 46 6.53 -9.33 6.27
C ALA A 46 7.03 -9.93 4.94
N ILE A 47 7.26 -9.10 3.92
CA ILE A 47 7.88 -9.51 2.65
C ILE A 47 9.34 -9.90 2.86
N VAL A 48 10.12 -9.06 3.55
CA VAL A 48 11.56 -9.29 3.77
C VAL A 48 11.83 -10.49 4.67
N SER A 49 10.88 -10.86 5.53
CA SER A 49 11.00 -11.99 6.47
C SER A 49 10.50 -13.33 5.92
N ALA A 50 9.89 -13.37 4.73
CA ALA A 50 9.39 -14.61 4.14
C ALA A 50 10.54 -15.60 3.86
N SER A 51 10.43 -16.82 4.38
CA SER A 51 11.45 -17.87 4.29
C SER A 51 11.45 -18.61 2.94
N GLY A 52 10.45 -18.36 2.10
CA GLY A 52 10.31 -18.94 0.77
C GLY A 52 9.14 -18.38 -0.03
N PHE A 53 9.11 -18.71 -1.32
CA PHE A 53 8.13 -18.18 -2.27
C PHE A 53 6.65 -18.43 -1.88
N PRO A 54 6.24 -19.62 -1.39
CA PRO A 54 4.85 -19.84 -0.97
C PRO A 54 4.42 -18.94 0.20
N GLU A 55 5.33 -18.71 1.15
CA GLU A 55 5.09 -17.83 2.29
C GLU A 55 5.01 -16.36 1.86
N LEU A 56 5.87 -15.95 0.93
CA LEU A 56 5.86 -14.62 0.34
C LEU A 56 4.53 -14.34 -0.37
N VAL A 57 4.13 -15.20 -1.29
CA VAL A 57 2.89 -15.05 -2.06
C VAL A 57 1.67 -15.09 -1.15
N GLY A 58 1.63 -16.01 -0.19
CA GLY A 58 0.55 -16.08 0.80
C GLY A 58 0.47 -14.83 1.69
N THR A 59 1.61 -14.21 1.99
CA THR A 59 1.67 -12.95 2.75
C THR A 59 1.18 -11.77 1.91
N ILE A 60 1.53 -11.71 0.62
CA ILE A 60 1.02 -10.69 -0.31
C ILE A 60 -0.51 -10.76 -0.40
N PHE A 61 -1.07 -11.94 -0.68
CA PHE A 61 -2.53 -12.08 -0.81
C PHE A 61 -3.29 -11.85 0.50
N ARG A 62 -2.65 -12.05 1.65
CA ARG A 62 -3.29 -11.83 2.97
C ARG A 62 -3.22 -10.38 3.43
N LEU A 63 -2.07 -9.72 3.27
CA LEU A 63 -1.82 -8.41 3.84
C LEU A 63 -2.12 -7.28 2.87
N LEU A 64 -1.79 -7.42 1.59
CA LEU A 64 -1.95 -6.34 0.60
C LEU A 64 -3.41 -5.86 0.47
N PRO A 65 -4.44 -6.72 0.41
CA PRO A 65 -5.83 -6.26 0.36
C PRO A 65 -6.25 -5.46 1.60
N VAL A 66 -5.77 -5.87 2.77
CA VAL A 66 -6.14 -5.28 4.06
C VAL A 66 -5.49 -3.91 4.27
N ILE A 67 -4.22 -3.77 3.89
CA ILE A 67 -3.49 -2.50 4.07
C ILE A 67 -3.88 -1.45 3.02
N SER A 68 -4.24 -1.89 1.82
CA SER A 68 -4.54 -1.01 0.68
C SER A 68 -6.04 -0.87 0.40
N GLU A 69 -6.90 -1.47 1.23
CA GLU A 69 -8.36 -1.42 1.09
C GLU A 69 -8.81 -1.84 -0.33
N LEU A 70 -8.19 -2.91 -0.86
CA LEU A 70 -8.46 -3.43 -2.19
C LEU A 70 -9.46 -4.60 -2.14
N ASP A 71 -10.45 -4.58 -3.04
CA ASP A 71 -11.46 -5.63 -3.15
C ASP A 71 -10.89 -6.97 -3.65
N ALA A 72 -9.85 -6.90 -4.49
CA ALA A 72 -9.17 -8.05 -5.05
C ALA A 72 -7.70 -7.72 -5.35
N VAL A 73 -6.83 -8.72 -5.21
CA VAL A 73 -5.41 -8.62 -5.55
C VAL A 73 -5.06 -9.78 -6.47
N THR A 74 -4.48 -9.44 -7.63
CA THR A 74 -3.92 -10.40 -8.59
C THR A 74 -2.42 -10.15 -8.68
N LEU A 75 -1.63 -11.21 -8.61
CA LEU A 75 -0.18 -11.15 -8.76
C LEU A 75 0.23 -11.90 -10.02
N THR A 76 0.96 -11.24 -10.92
CA THR A 76 1.51 -11.88 -12.11
C THR A 76 3.03 -11.95 -12.02
N LEU A 77 3.59 -13.12 -12.26
CA LEU A 77 5.03 -13.36 -12.31
C LEU A 77 5.45 -13.59 -13.75
N VAL A 78 6.51 -12.93 -14.19
CA VAL A 78 7.13 -13.18 -15.48
C VAL A 78 8.17 -14.29 -15.30
N ASP A 79 7.93 -15.43 -15.97
CA ASP A 79 8.71 -16.66 -15.87
C ASP A 79 9.16 -17.09 -17.28
N VAL A 80 10.22 -16.43 -17.77
CA VAL A 80 10.66 -16.49 -19.18
C VAL A 80 11.01 -17.90 -19.63
N ASP A 81 11.61 -18.70 -18.75
CA ASP A 81 12.06 -20.07 -19.04
C ASP A 81 11.23 -21.14 -18.31
N ALA A 82 10.10 -20.76 -17.71
CA ALA A 82 9.29 -21.63 -16.85
C ALA A 82 10.07 -22.24 -15.65
N ASP A 83 11.18 -21.62 -15.26
CA ASP A 83 12.04 -22.09 -14.16
C ASP A 83 11.33 -21.95 -12.82
N ILE A 84 10.61 -20.84 -12.60
CA ILE A 84 9.88 -20.61 -11.34
C ILE A 84 8.78 -21.64 -11.19
N ARG A 85 7.97 -21.85 -12.23
CA ARG A 85 6.93 -22.88 -12.25
C ARG A 85 7.53 -24.25 -11.97
N THR A 86 8.59 -24.62 -12.69
CA THR A 86 9.21 -25.95 -12.59
C THR A 86 9.80 -26.20 -11.20
N VAL A 87 10.48 -25.21 -10.61
CA VAL A 87 11.06 -25.34 -9.27
C VAL A 87 9.97 -25.41 -8.21
N MET A 88 8.90 -24.62 -8.34
CA MET A 88 7.80 -24.62 -7.37
C MET A 88 6.98 -25.91 -7.43
N GLU A 89 6.70 -26.45 -8.62
CA GLU A 89 6.09 -27.77 -8.78
C GLU A 89 6.95 -28.87 -8.15
N LYS A 90 8.28 -28.81 -8.33
CA LYS A 90 9.22 -29.75 -7.67
C LYS A 90 9.25 -29.63 -6.15
N LEU A 91 9.01 -28.43 -5.61
CA LEU A 91 8.89 -28.18 -4.17
C LEU A 91 7.51 -28.59 -3.60
N GLY A 92 6.60 -29.09 -4.44
CA GLY A 92 5.26 -29.53 -4.03
C GLY A 92 4.27 -28.38 -3.84
N VAL A 93 4.53 -27.22 -4.45
CA VAL A 93 3.60 -26.09 -4.41
C VAL A 93 2.44 -26.35 -5.37
N ASP A 94 1.23 -26.34 -4.82
CA ASP A 94 0.01 -26.48 -5.61
C ASP A 94 -0.52 -25.10 -6.04
N PHE A 95 -0.27 -24.75 -7.30
CA PHE A 95 -0.75 -23.50 -7.89
C PHE A 95 -2.28 -23.42 -8.00
N SER A 96 -3.01 -24.53 -7.92
CA SER A 96 -4.48 -24.51 -7.92
C SER A 96 -5.05 -23.84 -6.67
N LEU A 97 -4.28 -23.81 -5.58
CA LEU A 97 -4.62 -23.11 -4.34
C LEU A 97 -4.39 -21.59 -4.43
N LEU A 98 -3.78 -21.12 -5.52
CA LEU A 98 -3.41 -19.72 -5.76
C LEU A 98 -4.00 -19.22 -7.10
N PRO A 99 -5.34 -19.18 -7.27
CA PRO A 99 -5.97 -18.82 -8.54
C PRO A 99 -5.72 -17.37 -8.97
N ALA A 100 -5.38 -16.49 -8.02
CA ALA A 100 -5.01 -15.09 -8.27
C ALA A 100 -3.52 -14.90 -8.61
N LEU A 101 -2.74 -16.00 -8.65
CA LEU A 101 -1.35 -15.99 -9.10
C LEU A 101 -1.29 -16.40 -10.57
N LEU A 102 -0.85 -15.47 -11.41
CA LEU A 102 -0.69 -15.68 -12.85
C LEU A 102 0.80 -15.81 -13.21
N LEU A 103 1.09 -16.60 -14.24
CA LEU A 103 2.43 -16.77 -14.77
C LEU A 103 2.41 -16.33 -16.24
N ALA A 104 3.20 -15.32 -16.57
CA ALA A 104 3.42 -14.80 -17.91
C ALA A 104 4.78 -15.27 -18.44
N ARG A 105 4.87 -15.58 -19.72
CA ARG A 105 6.12 -16.01 -20.37
C ARG A 105 7.07 -14.86 -20.67
N ASP A 106 6.56 -13.65 -20.76
CA ASP A 106 7.37 -12.46 -20.99
C ASP A 106 6.65 -11.22 -20.44
N ALA A 107 7.36 -10.10 -20.39
CA ALA A 107 6.78 -8.84 -19.95
C ALA A 107 5.73 -8.30 -20.94
N ASP A 108 5.80 -8.69 -22.22
CA ASP A 108 4.88 -8.23 -23.26
C ASP A 108 3.47 -8.86 -23.07
N GLU A 109 3.40 -10.08 -22.53
CA GLU A 109 2.16 -10.74 -22.13
C GLU A 109 1.41 -9.98 -21.02
N LEU A 110 2.11 -9.19 -20.19
CA LEU A 110 1.49 -8.39 -19.14
C LEU A 110 0.66 -7.22 -19.68
N ARG A 111 0.93 -6.78 -20.92
CA ARG A 111 0.26 -5.66 -21.60
C ARG A 111 0.21 -4.36 -20.77
N PHE A 112 1.12 -4.19 -19.82
CA PHE A 112 1.29 -2.88 -19.17
C PHE A 112 1.95 -1.92 -20.16
N PRO A 113 1.58 -0.63 -20.17
CA PRO A 113 2.29 0.36 -20.95
C PRO A 113 3.72 0.48 -20.42
N HIS A 114 4.67 -0.17 -21.11
CA HIS A 114 6.09 -0.08 -20.82
C HIS A 114 6.71 1.03 -21.69
N ASP A 115 7.24 2.09 -21.07
CA ASP A 115 8.03 3.12 -21.79
C ASP A 115 9.51 2.71 -21.98
N GLY A 116 9.88 1.50 -21.54
CA GLY A 116 11.24 0.96 -21.61
C GLY A 116 12.23 1.55 -20.60
N ALA A 117 11.85 2.60 -19.85
CA ALA A 117 12.70 3.31 -18.89
C ALA A 117 12.20 3.18 -17.44
N HIS A 118 10.91 2.90 -17.20
CA HIS A 118 10.33 2.86 -15.87
C HIS A 118 9.47 1.62 -15.62
N SER A 119 9.45 1.18 -14.35
CA SER A 119 8.50 0.18 -13.85
C SER A 119 7.07 0.71 -14.07
N PRO A 120 6.13 -0.12 -14.56
CA PRO A 120 4.79 0.34 -14.88
C PRO A 120 4.13 0.93 -13.64
N ALA A 121 3.57 2.13 -13.80
CA ALA A 121 2.83 2.79 -12.73
C ALA A 121 1.57 1.97 -12.39
N PRO A 122 1.15 1.93 -11.11
CA PRO A 122 -0.07 1.23 -10.72
C PRO A 122 -1.27 1.80 -11.48
N VAL A 123 -1.95 0.95 -12.24
CA VAL A 123 -3.13 1.32 -13.01
C VAL A 123 -4.36 1.04 -12.12
N LEU A 124 -5.02 2.10 -11.66
CA LEU A 124 -6.37 1.97 -11.08
C LEU A 124 -7.35 1.65 -12.21
N GLY A 125 -8.27 0.71 -11.95
CA GLY A 125 -9.12 0.03 -12.93
C GLY A 125 -9.62 0.88 -14.10
N SER A 126 -9.68 0.24 -15.27
CA SER A 126 -10.20 0.80 -16.53
C SER A 126 -11.67 1.21 -16.45
#